data_AF-A0AAW2WU47-F1
#
_entry.id   AF-A0AAW2WU47-F1
#
_cell.length_a   1.000
_cell.length_b   1.000
_cell.length_c   1.000
_cell.angle_alpha   90.00
_cell.angle_beta   90.00
_cell.angle_gamma   90.00
#
_symmetry.space_group_name_H-M   'P 1'
#
loop_
_entity.id
_entity.type
_entity.pdbx_description
1 polymer ?
#
loop_
_entity_poly.entity_id
_entity_poly.type
_entity_poly.pdbx_seq_one_letter_code
_entity_poly.pdbx_strand_id
1 'polypeptide(L)' 'MAFTKHILVILVLLGVFNMCNAQGLKLGFYKKTCPSAEAIVKRETARIISVAPTLAALC' A
#
# COMPACT_ATOMS: atom_id res chain seq x y z
N MET A 1 -16.10 -0.94 -36.78
CA MET A 1 -16.14 0.21 -35.84
C MET A 1 -16.26 -0.22 -34.36
N ALA A 2 -17.00 -1.28 -34.02
CA ALA A 2 -17.11 -1.77 -32.63
C ALA A 2 -15.80 -2.39 -32.07
N PHE A 3 -15.08 -3.16 -32.89
CA PHE A 3 -13.84 -3.84 -32.49
C PHE A 3 -12.72 -2.86 -32.09
N THR A 4 -12.58 -1.76 -32.81
CA THR A 4 -11.62 -0.68 -32.51
C THR A 4 -11.92 0.01 -31.17
N LYS A 5 -13.21 0.20 -30.84
CA LYS A 5 -13.62 0.73 -29.52
C LYS A 5 -13.23 -0.22 -28.39
N HIS A 6 -13.38 -1.53 -28.57
CA HIS A 6 -13.00 -2.51 -27.55
C HIS A 6 -11.48 -2.55 -27.33
N ILE A 7 -10.68 -2.49 -28.40
CA ILE A 7 -9.22 -2.39 -28.31
C ILE A 7 -8.82 -1.13 -27.54
N LEU A 8 -9.43 0.03 -27.84
CA LEU A 8 -9.14 1.28 -27.13
C LEU A 8 -9.44 1.17 -25.63
N VAL A 9 -10.58 0.58 -25.26
CA VAL A 9 -10.98 0.36 -23.87
C VAL A 9 -9.99 -0.56 -23.14
N ILE A 10 -9.55 -1.64 -23.79
CA ILE A 10 -8.56 -2.57 -23.22
C ILE A 10 -7.23 -1.87 -22.97
N LEU A 11 -6.75 -1.05 -23.92
CA LEU A 11 -5.50 -0.30 -23.77
C LEU A 11 -5.57 0.71 -22.61
N VAL A 12 -6.70 1.40 -22.46
CA VAL A 12 -6.93 2.33 -21.34
C VAL A 12 -6.93 1.58 -20.01
N LEU A 13 -7.61 0.44 -19.91
CA LEU A 13 -7.64 -0.38 -18.69
C LEU A 13 -6.25 -0.87 -18.29
N LEU A 14 -5.44 -1.34 -19.25
CA LEU A 14 -4.07 -1.79 -19.00
C LEU A 14 -3.16 -0.64 -18.53
N GLY A 15 -3.31 0.55 -19.11
CA GLY A 15 -2.57 1.74 -18.70
C GLY A 15 -2.88 2.16 -17.25
N VAL A 16 -4.16 2.20 -16.89
CA VAL A 16 -4.60 2.53 -15.52
C VAL A 16 -4.13 1.48 -14.51
N PHE A 17 -4.22 0.20 -14.86
CA PHE A 17 -3.79 -0.89 -13.98
C PHE A 17 -2.29 -0.83 -13.67
N ASN A 18 -1.47 -0.45 -14.64
CA ASN A 18 -0.03 -0.26 -14.45
C ASN A 18 0.27 0.92 -13.48
N MET A 19 -0.56 1.97 -13.48
CA MET A 19 -0.41 3.11 -12.56
C MET A 19 -0.86 2.76 -11.12
N CYS A 20 -1.84 1.86 -10.96
CA CYS A 20 -2.39 1.48 -9.64
C CYS A 20 -1.48 0.59 -8.79
N ASN A 21 -0.40 0.04 -9.34
CA ASN A 21 0.55 -0.77 -8.56
C ASN A 21 1.58 0.15 -7.91
N ALA A 22 1.26 0.68 -6.72
CA ALA A 22 2.08 1.58 -5.90
C ALA A 22 3.60 1.37 -6.09
N GLN A 23 4.18 2.08 -7.05
CA GLN A 23 5.42 1.69 -7.72
C GLN A 23 6.59 1.68 -6.73
N GLY A 24 7.04 0.48 -6.35
CA GLY A 24 8.13 0.29 -5.39
C GLY A 24 7.70 -0.03 -3.96
N LEU A 25 6.39 0.00 -3.67
CA LEU A 25 5.86 -0.49 -2.40
C LEU A 25 5.90 -2.02 -2.38
N LYS A 26 6.48 -2.59 -1.31
CA LYS A 26 6.64 -4.04 -1.18
C LYS A 26 6.57 -4.44 0.29
N LEU A 27 5.95 -5.59 0.57
CA LEU A 27 6.00 -6.22 1.88
C LEU A 27 7.46 -6.52 2.28
N GLY A 28 7.84 -6.13 3.50
CA GLY A 28 9.21 -6.29 3.97
C GLY A 28 10.21 -5.36 3.26
N PHE A 29 9.78 -4.16 2.82
CA PHE A 29 10.65 -3.16 2.21
C PHE A 29 11.91 -2.91 3.05
N TYR A 30 11.76 -2.82 4.37
CA TYR A 30 12.85 -2.58 5.32
C TYR A 30 13.66 -3.82 5.70
N LYS A 31 13.35 -5.02 5.18
CA LYS A 31 13.98 -6.27 5.61
C LYS A 31 15.51 -6.27 5.53
N LYS A 32 16.09 -5.53 4.57
CA LYS A 32 17.55 -5.45 4.38
C LYS A 32 18.21 -4.31 5.17
N THR A 33 17.51 -3.18 5.33
CA THR A 33 18.07 -1.96 5.92
C THR A 33 17.77 -1.85 7.41
N CYS A 34 16.56 -2.23 7.83
CA CYS A 34 16.12 -2.28 9.22
C CYS A 34 15.05 -3.38 9.40
N PRO A 35 15.46 -4.64 9.61
CA PRO A 35 14.52 -5.78 9.68
C PRO A 35 13.53 -5.67 10.85
N SER A 36 13.90 -4.95 11.91
CA SER A 36 13.05 -4.76 13.09
C SER A 36 12.04 -3.63 12.95
N ALA A 37 12.05 -2.86 11.86
CA ALA A 37 11.21 -1.67 11.70
C ALA A 37 9.71 -1.94 11.94
N GLU A 38 9.15 -2.96 11.28
CA GLU A 38 7.74 -3.33 11.43
C GLU A 38 7.40 -3.77 12.86
N ALA A 39 8.31 -4.50 13.52
CA ALA A 39 8.12 -4.98 14.89
C ALA A 39 8.19 -3.84 15.91
N ILE A 40 9.11 -2.89 15.73
CA ILE A 40 9.26 -1.71 16.59
C ILE A 40 8.01 -0.84 16.51
N VAL A 41 7.55 -0.51 15.29
CA VAL A 41 6.35 0.29 15.08
C VAL A 41 5.15 -0.39 15.74
N LYS A 42 4.94 -1.69 15.49
CA LYS A 42 3.85 -2.45 16.11
C LYS A 42 3.87 -2.37 17.64
N ARG A 43 5.04 -2.56 18.26
CA ARG A 43 5.20 -2.49 19.73
C ARG A 43 4.87 -1.10 20.26
N GLU A 44 5.43 -0.05 19.68
CA GLU A 44 5.21 1.31 20.17
C GLU A 44 3.78 1.77 19.94
N THR A 45 3.18 1.44 18.79
CA THR A 45 1.76 1.69 18.52
C THR A 45 0.88 1.00 19.57
N ALA A 46 1.12 -0.27 19.88
CA ALA A 46 0.36 -0.99 20.91
C ALA A 46 0.52 -0.34 22.30
N ARG A 47 1.74 0.11 22.66
CA ARG A 47 2.01 0.81 23.91
C ARG A 47 1.22 2.12 24.00
N ILE A 48 1.25 2.94 22.95
CA ILE A 48 0.56 4.23 22.91
C ILE A 48 -0.97 4.05 22.94
N ILE A 49 -1.50 3.13 22.14
CA ILE A 49 -2.95 2.84 22.09
C ILE A 49 -3.46 2.33 23.43
N SER A 50 -2.66 1.59 24.20
CA SER A 50 -3.06 1.11 25.53
C SER A 50 -3.36 2.25 26.52
N VAL A 51 -2.73 3.41 26.33
CA VAL A 51 -2.93 4.61 27.16
C VAL A 51 -3.97 5.54 26.55
N ALA A 52 -4.00 5.65 25.21
CA ALA A 52 -4.90 6.52 24.47
C ALA A 52 -5.55 5.76 23.30
N PRO A 53 -6.62 4.98 23.56
CA PRO A 53 -7.25 4.12 22.56
C PRO A 53 -7.80 4.89 21.34
N THR A 54 -8.21 6.14 21.55
CA THR A 54 -8.76 7.01 20.49
C THR A 54 -7.73 7.35 19.40
N LEU A 55 -6.43 7.26 19.68
CA LEU A 55 -5.39 7.49 18.67
C LEU A 55 -5.40 6.43 17.56
N ALA A 56 -5.88 5.21 17.85
CA ALA A 56 -6.00 4.16 16.85
C ALA A 56 -6.96 4.52 15.71
N ALA A 57 -7.95 5.38 15.97
CA ALA A 57 -8.94 5.80 14.98
C ALA A 57 -8.49 7.02 14.14
N LEU A 58 -7.39 7.67 14.53
CA LEU A 58 -6.83 8.85 13.86
C LEU A 58 -5.74 8.52 12.84
N CYS A 59 -5.13 7.33 12.92
CA CYS A 59 -4.14 6.82 11.98
C CYS A 59 -4.78 5.90 10.94
#